data_AF-A0A0F5ZVX2-F1
#
_entry.id   AF-A0A0F5ZVX2-F1
#
_cell.length_a   1.000
_cell.length_b   1.000
_cell.length_c   1.000
_cell.angle_alpha   90.00
_cell.angle_beta   90.00
_cell.angle_gamma   90.00
#
_symmetry.space_group_name_H-M   'P 1'
#
loop_
_entity.id
_entity.type
_entity.pdbx_description
1 polymer ?
#
loop_
_entity_poly.entity_id
_entity_poly.type
_entity_poly.pdbx_seq_one_letter_code
_entity_poly.pdbx_strand_id
1 'polypeptide(L)'
;MNVLSWENISKLAGHTVQLIDGAENEYDVLVEAVNEGEGNGTTKNDRLVENFTMVLVGPDETEFPQGNYLISHHSMGQQILYMMQAGNNRYTITINTEA
;
A
#
# COMPACT_ATOMS: atom_id res chain seq x y z
N MET A 1 -16.29 8.04 1.97
CA MET A 1 -15.20 7.67 2.89
C MET A 1 -14.00 7.31 2.02
N ASN A 2 -12.82 7.90 2.26
CA ASN A 2 -11.62 7.59 1.48
C ASN A 2 -11.12 6.20 1.88
N VAL A 3 -11.16 5.23 0.98
CA VAL A 3 -10.72 3.85 1.26
C VAL A 3 -9.20 3.75 1.45
N LEU A 4 -8.45 4.71 0.91
CA LEU A 4 -7.01 4.85 1.07
C LEU A 4 -6.63 5.87 2.18
N SER A 5 -7.51 6.11 3.16
CA SER A 5 -7.13 6.92 4.33
C SER A 5 -6.24 6.13 5.28
N TRP A 6 -5.41 6.83 6.03
CA TRP A 6 -4.61 6.27 7.13
C TRP A 6 -5.47 5.45 8.10
N GLU A 7 -6.64 5.97 8.47
CA GLU A 7 -7.58 5.30 9.37
C GLU A 7 -7.99 3.90 8.87
N ASN A 8 -8.07 3.72 7.54
CA ASN A 8 -8.45 2.45 6.93
C ASN A 8 -7.23 1.56 6.68
N ILE A 9 -6.16 2.13 6.11
CA ILE A 9 -4.99 1.37 5.68
C ILE A 9 -4.14 0.91 6.86
N SER A 10 -4.02 1.70 7.94
CA SER A 10 -3.26 1.29 9.14
C SER A 10 -3.75 -0.01 9.76
N LYS A 11 -5.04 -0.33 9.60
CA LYS A 11 -5.66 -1.57 10.07
C LYS A 11 -5.27 -2.81 9.25
N LEU A 12 -4.63 -2.64 8.09
CA LEU A 12 -4.17 -3.74 7.25
C LEU A 12 -2.84 -4.34 7.74
N ALA A 13 -2.10 -3.67 8.63
CA ALA A 13 -0.87 -4.21 9.18
C ALA A 13 -1.10 -5.60 9.81
N GLY A 14 -0.32 -6.59 9.39
CA GLY A 14 -0.46 -8.00 9.79
C GLY A 14 -1.49 -8.80 8.98
N HIS A 15 -2.17 -8.20 8.02
CA HIS A 15 -3.12 -8.88 7.13
C HIS A 15 -2.55 -9.09 5.73
N THR A 16 -3.11 -10.07 5.04
CA THR A 16 -2.81 -10.36 3.62
C THR A 16 -3.72 -9.53 2.72
N VAL A 17 -3.14 -9.00 1.65
CA VAL A 17 -3.88 -8.40 0.52
C VAL A 17 -3.53 -9.17 -0.75
N GLN A 18 -4.42 -9.11 -1.73
CA GLN A 18 -4.19 -9.71 -3.03
C GLN A 18 -3.49 -8.71 -3.94
N LEU A 19 -2.35 -9.09 -4.51
CA LEU A 19 -1.64 -8.31 -5.52
C LEU A 19 -1.86 -8.98 -6.87
N ILE A 20 -2.29 -8.20 -7.86
CA ILE A 20 -2.55 -8.67 -9.22
C ILE A 20 -1.63 -7.92 -10.17
N ASP A 21 -0.83 -8.66 -10.93
CA ASP A 21 0.12 -8.11 -11.91
C ASP A 21 -0.54 -7.81 -13.27
N GLY A 22 0.24 -7.26 -14.20
CA GLY A 22 -0.25 -6.93 -15.55
C GLY A 22 -0.56 -8.16 -16.43
N ALA A 23 -0.22 -9.36 -15.99
CA ALA A 23 -0.55 -10.63 -16.63
C ALA A 23 -1.73 -11.35 -15.94
N GLU A 24 -2.43 -10.66 -15.03
CA GLU A 24 -3.56 -11.18 -14.25
C GLU A 24 -3.18 -12.32 -13.29
N ASN A 25 -1.88 -12.47 -12.94
CA ASN A 25 -1.49 -13.39 -11.89
C ASN A 25 -1.83 -12.81 -10.53
N GLU A 26 -2.39 -13.63 -9.65
CA GLU A 26 -2.80 -13.23 -8.31
C GLU A 26 -1.83 -13.78 -7.26
N TYR A 27 -1.39 -12.91 -6.35
CA TYR A 27 -0.45 -13.24 -5.29
C TYR A 27 -0.99 -12.77 -3.94
N ASP A 28 -0.91 -13.64 -2.94
CA ASP A 28 -1.15 -13.27 -1.55
C ASP A 28 0.11 -12.61 -0.98
N VAL A 29 0.03 -11.33 -0.64
CA VAL A 29 1.15 -10.56 -0.06
C VAL A 29 0.79 -10.07 1.34
N LEU A 30 1.72 -10.20 2.27
CA LEU A 30 1.54 -9.74 3.65
C LEU A 30 1.79 -8.23 3.72
N VAL A 31 0.89 -7.48 4.33
CA VAL A 31 1.17 -6.11 4.78
C VAL A 31 1.93 -6.20 6.10
N GLU A 32 3.26 -6.14 6.05
CA GLU A 32 4.13 -6.25 7.22
C GLU A 32 3.91 -5.07 8.18
N ALA A 33 3.84 -3.85 7.64
CA ALA A 33 3.66 -2.65 8.43
C ALA A 33 3.01 -1.54 7.61
N VAL A 34 2.40 -0.59 8.31
CA VAL A 34 1.97 0.69 7.73
C VAL A 34 2.57 1.79 8.60
N ASN A 35 3.51 2.53 8.01
CA ASN A 35 4.30 3.53 8.73
C ASN A 35 3.78 4.92 8.43
N GLU A 36 3.49 5.67 9.48
CA GLU A 36 3.08 7.06 9.38
C GLU A 36 4.23 7.93 8.86
N GLY A 37 3.94 8.76 7.87
CA GLY A 37 4.86 9.76 7.34
C GLY A 37 4.73 11.09 8.09
N GLU A 38 5.74 11.95 7.96
CA GLU A 38 5.71 13.28 8.59
C GLU A 38 4.52 14.11 8.07
N GLY A 39 3.79 14.74 9.00
CA GLY A 39 2.65 15.59 8.65
C GLY A 39 1.35 14.86 8.34
N ASN A 40 1.31 13.52 8.42
CA ASN A 40 0.06 12.76 8.32
C ASN A 40 -0.97 13.23 9.36
N GLY A 41 -2.24 13.25 8.98
CA GLY A 41 -3.35 13.68 9.84
C GLY A 41 -3.42 15.20 10.07
N THR A 42 -2.45 15.98 9.58
CA THR A 42 -2.51 17.44 9.68
C THR A 42 -3.50 18.01 8.66
N THR A 43 -4.02 19.21 8.93
CA THR A 43 -4.84 19.96 7.97
C THR A 43 -4.03 21.08 7.37
N LYS A 44 -3.91 21.13 6.04
CA LYS A 44 -3.30 22.22 5.28
C LYS A 44 -4.28 22.70 4.22
N ASN A 45 -4.52 24.02 4.16
CA ASN A 45 -5.46 24.63 3.21
C ASN A 45 -6.85 23.93 3.21
N ASP A 46 -7.39 23.67 4.41
CA ASP A 46 -8.67 22.97 4.63
C ASP A 46 -8.74 21.53 4.05
N ARG A 47 -7.58 20.90 3.81
CA ARG A 47 -7.48 19.51 3.37
C ARG A 47 -6.70 18.68 4.38
N LEU A 48 -7.20 17.48 4.67
CA LEU A 48 -6.50 16.48 5.47
C LEU A 48 -5.32 15.93 4.66
N VAL A 49 -4.15 15.92 5.27
CA VAL A 49 -2.94 15.30 4.72
C VAL A 49 -2.92 13.83 5.08
N GLU A 50 -2.86 12.98 4.07
CA GLU A 50 -2.56 11.56 4.18
C GLU A 50 -1.14 11.35 3.67
N ASN A 51 -0.24 10.93 4.56
CA ASN A 51 1.16 10.65 4.25
C ASN A 51 1.59 9.38 5.01
N PHE A 52 1.69 8.26 4.32
CA PHE A 52 2.11 7.01 4.94
C PHE A 52 2.68 6.03 3.92
N THR A 53 3.45 5.06 4.41
CA THR A 53 4.05 4.01 3.59
C THR A 53 3.62 2.64 4.08
N MET A 54 2.98 1.86 3.20
CA MET A 54 2.76 0.44 3.40
C MET A 54 4.03 -0.33 3.07
N VAL A 55 4.39 -1.30 3.89
CA VAL A 55 5.45 -2.27 3.65
C VAL A 55 4.80 -3.62 3.38
N LEU A 56 5.02 -4.14 2.18
CA LEU A 56 4.52 -5.44 1.74
C LEU A 56 5.67 -6.45 1.73
N VAL A 57 5.36 -7.70 2.06
CA VAL A 57 6.25 -8.85 1.91
C VAL A 57 5.64 -9.79 0.89
N GLY A 58 6.38 -10.03 -0.19
CA GLY A 58 5.97 -10.97 -1.23
C GLY A 58 6.05 -12.43 -0.75
N PRO A 59 5.41 -13.37 -1.46
CA PRO A 59 5.64 -14.79 -1.25
C PRO A 59 7.10 -15.15 -1.57
N ASP A 60 7.60 -16.23 -0.96
CA ASP A 60 8.96 -16.71 -1.19
C ASP A 60 9.21 -16.95 -2.70
N GLU A 61 10.41 -16.60 -3.16
CA GLU A 61 10.88 -16.78 -4.55
C GLU A 61 10.19 -15.93 -5.63
N THR A 62 9.29 -15.01 -5.26
CA THR A 62 8.63 -14.11 -6.22
C THR A 62 9.19 -12.69 -6.12
N GLU A 63 9.72 -12.17 -7.23
CA GLU A 63 10.16 -10.78 -7.34
C GLU A 63 9.17 -9.96 -8.16
N PHE A 64 8.70 -8.85 -7.59
CA PHE A 64 7.84 -7.90 -8.28
C PHE A 64 8.66 -6.68 -8.74
N PRO A 65 8.75 -6.41 -10.06
CA PRO A 65 9.40 -5.19 -10.54
C PRO A 65 8.66 -3.93 -10.07
N GLN A 66 9.36 -2.80 -10.00
CA GLN A 66 8.72 -1.52 -9.69
C GLN A 66 7.67 -1.17 -10.74
N GLY A 67 6.48 -0.75 -10.30
CA GLY A 67 5.40 -0.42 -11.22
C GLY A 67 4.04 -0.26 -10.54
N ASN A 68 3.00 -0.15 -11.37
CA ASN A 68 1.62 -0.11 -10.91
C ASN A 68 1.07 -1.53 -10.81
N TYR A 69 0.47 -1.84 -9.67
CA TYR A 69 -0.17 -3.12 -9.38
C TYR A 69 -1.61 -2.90 -8.92
N LEU A 70 -2.48 -3.84 -9.25
CA LEU A 70 -3.82 -3.85 -8.72
C LEU A 70 -3.80 -4.56 -7.36
N ILE A 71 -4.01 -3.81 -6.29
CA ILE A 71 -4.09 -4.34 -4.93
C ILE A 71 -5.56 -4.47 -4.54
N SER A 72 -5.96 -5.65 -4.11
CA SER A 72 -7.32 -5.94 -3.68
C SER A 72 -7.39 -6.39 -2.22
N HIS A 73 -8.33 -5.80 -1.49
CA HIS A 73 -8.73 -6.27 -0.17
C HIS A 73 -10.18 -5.87 0.10
N HIS A 74 -10.93 -6.70 0.82
CA HIS A 74 -12.37 -6.50 1.03
C HIS A 74 -12.72 -5.13 1.64
N SER A 75 -11.84 -4.55 2.46
CA SER A 75 -12.06 -3.23 3.09
C SER A 75 -11.78 -2.03 2.18
N MET A 76 -11.03 -2.20 1.08
CA MET A 76 -10.64 -1.10 0.18
C MET A 76 -11.09 -1.30 -1.28
N GLY A 77 -11.65 -2.46 -1.59
CA GLY A 77 -11.93 -2.88 -2.95
C GLY A 77 -10.64 -3.13 -3.72
N GLN A 78 -10.64 -2.79 -5.02
CA GLN A 78 -9.49 -2.88 -5.90
C GLN A 78 -8.92 -1.49 -6.16
N GLN A 79 -7.62 -1.32 -5.95
CA GLN A 79 -6.91 -0.05 -6.10
C GLN A 79 -5.65 -0.25 -6.93
N ILE A 80 -5.41 0.61 -7.92
CA ILE A 80 -4.13 0.62 -8.66
C ILE A 80 -3.15 1.46 -7.86
N LEU A 81 -2.09 0.84 -7.37
CA LEU A 81 -1.09 1.47 -6.50
C LEU A 81 0.31 1.28 -7.07
N TYR A 82 1.14 2.32 -6.92
CA TYR A 82 2.52 2.29 -7.35
C TYR A 82 3.40 1.66 -6.27
N MET A 83 4.05 0.56 -6.62
CA MET A 83 4.88 -0.23 -5.73
C MET A 83 6.36 -0.08 -6.09
N MET A 84 7.20 0.14 -5.09
CA MET A 84 8.65 0.19 -5.20
C MET A 84 9.30 -0.99 -4.48
N GLN A 85 10.42 -1.49 -5.01
CA GLN A 85 11.19 -2.55 -4.36
C GLN A 85 12.03 -1.96 -3.23
N ALA A 86 11.93 -2.52 -2.02
CA ALA A 86 12.71 -2.13 -0.85
C ALA A 86 13.81 -3.16 -0.48
N GLY A 87 13.91 -4.25 -1.25
CA GLY A 87 14.92 -5.31 -1.08
C GLY A 87 14.46 -6.42 -0.14
N ASN A 88 15.16 -7.57 -0.15
CA ASN A 88 14.84 -8.74 0.70
C ASN A 88 13.35 -9.14 0.64
N ASN A 89 12.79 -9.21 -0.57
CA ASN A 89 11.38 -9.51 -0.83
C ASN A 89 10.37 -8.54 -0.17
N ARG A 90 10.83 -7.34 0.18
CA ARG A 90 9.97 -6.25 0.66
C ARG A 90 9.72 -5.23 -0.42
N TYR A 91 8.53 -4.66 -0.35
CA TYR A 91 8.05 -3.65 -1.27
C TYR A 91 7.36 -2.53 -0.50
N THR A 92 7.35 -1.34 -1.07
CA THR A 92 6.73 -0.18 -0.45
C THR A 92 5.73 0.48 -1.38
N ILE A 93 4.62 0.94 -0.81
CA ILE A 93 3.66 1.80 -1.47
C ILE A 93 3.49 3.03 -0.59
N THR A 94 3.81 4.20 -1.13
CA THR A 94 3.67 5.48 -0.43
C THR A 94 2.41 6.20 -0.91
N ILE A 95 1.54 6.53 0.02
CA ILE A 95 0.40 7.43 -0.19
C ILE A 95 0.82 8.78 0.37
N ASN A 96 0.84 9.80 -0.48
CA ASN A 96 1.10 11.18 -0.08
C ASN A 96 0.17 12.10 -0.86
N THR A 97 -0.81 12.70 -0.18
CA THR A 97 -1.76 13.64 -0.80
C THR A 97 -1.19 15.03 -1.04
N GLU A 98 0.02 15.31 -0.55
CA GLU A 98 0.76 16.56 -0.81
C GLU A 98 1.72 16.46 -2.01
N ALA A 99 1.94 15.24 -2.55
CA ALA A 99 2.90 14.99 -3.63
C ALA A 99 2.41 15.40 -5.02
#